data_AF-A0A177ENE3-F1
#
_entry.id   AF-A0A177ENE3-F1
#
_cell.length_a   1.000
_cell.length_b   1.000
_cell.length_c   1.000
_cell.angle_alpha   90.00
_cell.angle_beta   90.00
_cell.angle_gamma   90.00
#
_symmetry.space_group_name_H-M   'P 1'
#
loop_
_entity.id
_entity.type
_entity.pdbx_description
1 polymer ?
#
loop_
_entity_poly.entity_id
_entity_poly.type
_entity_poly.pdbx_seq_one_letter_code
_entity_poly.pdbx_strand_id
1 'polypeptide(L)'
;MPINKYYPRSLSEERAVEAYVTIFVEGTIYPPIKTSEYIQAIVNIEKAYNDLYSQTLSVHKEVHSMHYPIPSYIRRKDKNIVTEDNYIEYLLFDLFVCFTFNQYTNRQTTSHLPSPSSHLVEFFDRNMQKIQSEDSTLRSDWYKMVLGNLSAENVFYTEEKNKIEFGLLNMLYTIKGLAGANKELEVAINCLDGIIKKKWIDESDQAEIKESLQEAFKSLSLNKSIEVECESLKLIKTESGRVDIFTDENTSIVVSYSEYPFHSYRRLEIEMPHFIFDFTVVPTTPSEENTVNFNSINTQLCNMKEGVVALYSYIKWHIDQYLDIVLDRIAYVLDKEYTFTNKIALAMKSGYKSVPKNLLVLGDLGCIAYKSKIVEVFLIHSSTETLDITNPMVKFTSKLIDSVPLDDPRVRKIMLRGCLYNKNFGLYYPQIKYDVEEVLEPYKDPASVMLLIENLFSLDISLLAITNSFASLATLLKMYKSNKEKYFIFGSEQVSRKIIKKLSENKEDNADIKTILNTIRSCTDATGDYCADNIFMGWLLHIGSLDENIPLLAFKAIYDYIDTSNLTENVKALLRRGYINSMSKNISGLLLDNKSEIMKGEEDLSFKTGKYHKMLRFTRNLCLPECSQIGNV
;
A
#
# COMPACT_ATOMS: atom_id res chain seq x y z
N MET A 1 11.18 -2.08 -56.62
CA MET A 1 11.23 -0.60 -56.51
C MET A 1 10.85 -0.24 -55.09
N PRO A 2 11.65 0.57 -54.37
CA PRO A 2 11.44 0.87 -52.96
C PRO A 2 10.34 1.92 -52.78
N ILE A 3 9.42 1.67 -51.84
CA ILE A 3 8.45 2.66 -51.37
C ILE A 3 9.15 3.55 -50.35
N ASN A 4 9.10 4.85 -50.63
CA ASN A 4 9.71 5.94 -49.90
C ASN A 4 9.26 5.98 -48.43
N LYS A 5 10.24 5.97 -47.51
CA LYS A 5 10.11 6.56 -46.17
C LYS A 5 9.98 8.08 -46.34
N TYR A 6 8.99 8.71 -45.70
CA TYR A 6 9.03 10.06 -45.10
C TYR A 6 7.58 10.45 -44.76
N TYR A 7 7.13 10.13 -43.55
CA TYR A 7 6.04 10.90 -42.95
C TYR A 7 6.66 12.20 -42.40
N PRO A 8 6.13 13.38 -42.74
CA PRO A 8 6.62 14.63 -42.19
C PRO A 8 6.26 14.67 -40.70
N ARG A 9 7.28 14.72 -39.83
CA ARG A 9 7.08 15.01 -38.40
C ARG A 9 6.44 16.38 -38.27
N SER A 10 5.43 16.48 -37.42
CA SER A 10 4.83 17.77 -37.09
C SER A 10 5.88 18.67 -36.41
N LEU A 11 5.83 19.97 -36.64
CA LEU A 11 6.72 20.97 -36.01
C LEU A 11 6.72 20.85 -34.45
N SER A 12 5.62 20.34 -33.88
CA SER A 12 5.48 20.01 -32.47
C SER A 12 6.32 18.81 -32.03
N GLU A 13 6.43 17.75 -32.85
CA GLU A 13 7.26 16.60 -32.54
C GLU A 13 8.75 16.93 -32.66
N GLU A 14 9.14 17.74 -33.65
CA GLU A 14 10.52 18.24 -33.74
C GLU A 14 10.90 19.04 -32.50
N ARG A 15 10.05 19.98 -32.08
CA ARG A 15 10.29 20.77 -30.86
C ARG A 15 10.28 19.93 -29.58
N ALA A 16 9.44 18.90 -29.49
CA ALA A 16 9.41 18.00 -28.34
C ALA A 16 10.67 17.12 -28.28
N VAL A 17 11.13 16.61 -29.42
CA VAL A 17 12.39 15.87 -29.52
C VAL A 17 13.58 16.78 -29.24
N GLU A 18 13.57 18.00 -29.76
CA GLU A 18 14.62 18.99 -29.52
C GLU A 18 14.65 19.41 -28.04
N ALA A 19 13.49 19.62 -27.40
CA ALA A 19 13.40 19.85 -25.97
C ALA A 19 13.90 18.64 -25.15
N TYR A 20 13.51 17.42 -25.53
CA TYR A 20 13.99 16.20 -24.87
C TYR A 20 15.51 16.04 -24.99
N VAL A 21 16.06 16.22 -26.19
CA VAL A 21 17.50 16.15 -26.45
C VAL A 21 18.22 17.25 -25.67
N THR A 22 17.70 18.48 -25.66
CA THR A 22 18.32 19.61 -24.95
C THR A 22 18.26 19.44 -23.42
N ILE A 23 17.19 18.84 -22.88
CA ILE A 23 17.00 18.66 -21.44
C ILE A 23 17.78 17.44 -20.92
N PHE A 24 17.89 16.38 -21.73
CA PHE A 24 18.35 15.08 -21.25
C PHE A 24 19.59 14.52 -21.95
N VAL A 25 20.10 15.15 -23.02
CA VAL A 25 21.25 14.65 -23.81
C VAL A 25 22.31 15.76 -23.94
N GLU A 26 23.41 15.66 -23.19
CA GLU A 26 24.57 16.55 -23.39
C GLU A 26 25.24 16.23 -24.74
N GLY A 27 25.38 17.27 -25.57
CA GLY A 27 25.61 17.16 -27.01
C GLY A 27 26.83 16.33 -27.41
N THR A 28 26.57 15.25 -28.15
CA THR A 28 27.45 14.74 -29.22
C THR A 28 26.63 13.92 -30.22
N ILE A 29 27.04 13.97 -31.49
CA ILE A 29 26.39 13.33 -32.65
C ILE A 29 26.66 11.81 -32.62
N TYR A 30 25.61 10.97 -32.68
CA TYR A 30 25.73 9.50 -32.64
C TYR A 30 25.32 8.79 -33.96
N PRO A 31 25.92 7.63 -34.27
CA PRO A 31 25.59 6.81 -35.44
C PRO A 31 24.25 6.03 -35.26
N PRO A 32 23.66 5.49 -36.35
CA PRO A 32 22.32 4.91 -36.32
C PRO A 32 22.22 3.69 -35.40
N ILE A 33 21.32 3.78 -34.42
CA ILE A 33 21.00 2.76 -33.43
C ILE A 33 20.51 1.49 -34.14
N LYS A 34 21.03 0.30 -33.77
CA LYS A 34 20.42 -0.99 -34.12
C LYS A 34 19.16 -1.21 -33.26
N THR A 35 18.07 -0.56 -33.65
CA THR A 35 16.78 -0.51 -32.92
C THR A 35 16.11 -1.88 -32.77
N SER A 36 16.47 -2.86 -33.61
CA SER A 36 15.77 -4.14 -33.77
C SER A 36 15.89 -5.09 -32.56
N GLU A 37 17.07 -5.22 -31.96
CA GLU A 37 17.28 -6.20 -30.87
C GLU A 37 16.63 -5.73 -29.55
N TYR A 38 16.62 -4.41 -29.30
CA TYR A 38 16.04 -3.81 -28.10
C TYR A 38 14.52 -3.73 -28.15
N ILE A 39 13.96 -3.39 -29.33
CA ILE A 39 12.52 -3.49 -29.55
C ILE A 39 12.10 -4.94 -29.34
N GLN A 40 12.87 -5.92 -29.82
CA GLN A 40 12.54 -7.33 -29.60
C GLN A 40 12.61 -7.73 -28.12
N ALA A 41 13.57 -7.24 -27.36
CA ALA A 41 13.64 -7.48 -25.92
C ALA A 41 12.45 -6.84 -25.17
N ILE A 42 12.10 -5.58 -25.46
CA ILE A 42 10.92 -4.91 -24.90
C ILE A 42 9.64 -5.63 -25.29
N VAL A 43 9.49 -6.01 -26.56
CA VAL A 43 8.34 -6.78 -27.06
C VAL A 43 8.25 -8.15 -26.40
N ASN A 44 9.38 -8.82 -26.16
CA ASN A 44 9.40 -10.10 -25.45
C ASN A 44 9.01 -9.92 -23.97
N ILE A 45 9.39 -8.81 -23.34
CA ILE A 45 9.00 -8.46 -21.96
C ILE A 45 7.52 -8.09 -21.91
N GLU A 46 7.04 -7.24 -22.82
CA GLU A 46 5.62 -6.91 -22.96
C GLU A 46 4.80 -8.17 -23.25
N LYS A 47 5.30 -9.08 -24.07
CA LYS A 47 4.67 -10.37 -24.33
C LYS A 47 4.65 -11.25 -23.09
N ALA A 48 5.77 -11.43 -22.38
CA ALA A 48 5.83 -12.20 -21.14
C ALA A 48 4.96 -11.59 -20.03
N TYR A 49 4.87 -10.25 -19.98
CA TYR A 49 3.99 -9.50 -19.09
C TYR A 49 2.51 -9.63 -19.52
N ASN A 50 2.18 -9.58 -20.80
CA ASN A 50 0.82 -9.79 -21.28
C ASN A 50 0.37 -11.25 -21.11
N ASP A 51 1.28 -12.20 -21.29
CA ASP A 51 1.09 -13.63 -21.01
C ASP A 51 0.90 -13.86 -19.49
N LEU A 52 1.60 -13.10 -18.63
CA LEU A 52 1.38 -13.03 -17.18
C LEU A 52 -0.01 -12.49 -16.83
N TYR A 53 -0.47 -11.42 -17.50
CA TYR A 53 -1.77 -10.79 -17.26
C TYR A 53 -2.97 -11.62 -17.73
N SER A 54 -2.76 -12.50 -18.71
CA SER A 54 -3.81 -13.43 -19.15
C SER A 54 -3.97 -14.66 -18.23
N GLN A 55 -3.04 -14.89 -17.31
CA GLN A 55 -3.00 -16.08 -16.45
C GLN A 55 -2.99 -15.77 -14.94
N THR A 56 -2.91 -14.50 -14.54
CA THR A 56 -3.02 -14.08 -13.14
C THR A 56 -4.41 -13.52 -12.86
N LEU A 57 -5.25 -14.31 -12.18
CA LEU A 57 -6.42 -13.80 -11.49
C LEU A 57 -5.95 -12.84 -10.37
N SER A 58 -6.37 -11.59 -10.49
CA SER A 58 -6.19 -10.50 -9.52
C SER A 58 -4.76 -9.98 -9.28
N VAL A 59 -4.26 -9.02 -10.09
CA VAL A 59 -3.61 -7.77 -9.59
C VAL A 59 -3.72 -6.64 -10.63
N HIS A 60 -4.01 -5.44 -10.13
CA HIS A 60 -4.17 -4.12 -10.73
C HIS A 60 -3.45 -3.79 -12.05
N LYS A 61 -4.19 -3.02 -12.85
CA LYS A 61 -3.79 -2.31 -14.06
C LYS A 61 -3.84 -0.80 -13.75
N GLU A 62 -2.72 -0.21 -13.33
CA GLU A 62 -2.53 1.26 -13.37
C GLU A 62 -1.44 1.59 -14.40
N VAL A 63 -1.95 2.01 -15.58
CA VAL A 63 -1.43 3.02 -16.52
C VAL A 63 -0.20 2.68 -17.41
N HIS A 64 -0.49 2.61 -18.72
CA HIS A 64 0.39 3.19 -19.75
C HIS A 64 0.08 4.69 -19.88
N SER A 65 1.12 5.53 -19.91
CA SER A 65 0.98 6.97 -20.19
C SER A 65 1.08 7.25 -21.69
N MET A 66 0.08 7.94 -22.25
CA MET A 66 0.25 9.27 -22.84
C MET A 66 -1.13 9.83 -23.24
N HIS A 67 -1.41 11.05 -22.76
CA HIS A 67 -2.59 11.93 -22.95
C HIS A 67 -3.60 11.93 -21.77
N TYR A 68 -3.61 13.05 -21.04
CA TYR A 68 -4.71 13.49 -20.17
C TYR A 68 -5.95 13.86 -21.02
N PRO A 69 -7.19 13.96 -20.47
CA PRO A 69 -7.71 13.49 -19.19
C PRO A 69 -8.82 12.44 -19.41
N ILE A 70 -8.72 11.25 -18.81
CA ILE A 70 -9.83 10.29 -18.78
C ILE A 70 -9.89 9.68 -17.37
N PRO A 71 -11.03 9.78 -16.64
CA PRO A 71 -11.14 9.27 -15.28
C PRO A 71 -10.97 7.75 -15.24
N SER A 72 -9.94 7.27 -14.57
CA SER A 72 -9.74 5.85 -14.26
C SER A 72 -10.39 5.54 -12.91
N TYR A 73 -11.68 5.17 -12.90
CA TYR A 73 -12.32 4.67 -11.67
C TYR A 73 -11.92 3.20 -11.45
N ILE A 74 -10.84 2.99 -10.70
CA ILE A 74 -10.46 1.67 -10.15
C ILE A 74 -10.76 1.72 -8.65
N ARG A 75 -11.68 0.89 -8.15
CA ARG A 75 -11.80 0.65 -6.71
C ARG A 75 -10.83 -0.46 -6.31
N ARG A 76 -10.00 -0.17 -5.29
CA ARG A 76 -9.11 -1.12 -4.61
C ARG A 76 -9.88 -1.88 -3.52
N LYS A 77 -9.56 -3.18 -3.41
CA LYS A 77 -9.75 -4.04 -2.24
C LYS A 77 -8.96 -3.47 -1.05
N ASP A 78 -9.65 -2.98 -0.03
CA ASP A 78 -9.18 -3.03 1.35
C ASP A 78 -9.73 -4.33 1.96
N LYS A 79 -8.85 -5.21 2.45
CA LYS A 79 -9.21 -6.48 3.11
C LYS A 79 -9.85 -6.30 4.50
N ASN A 80 -10.61 -5.23 4.72
CA ASN A 80 -11.36 -5.00 5.96
C ASN A 80 -12.84 -4.81 5.63
N ILE A 81 -13.63 -5.83 5.96
CA ILE A 81 -15.07 -5.85 6.25
C ILE A 81 -15.77 -4.52 5.91
N VAL A 82 -16.33 -4.44 4.70
CA VAL A 82 -17.15 -3.31 4.26
C VAL A 82 -18.36 -3.20 5.18
N THR A 83 -18.28 -2.24 6.09
CA THR A 83 -19.40 -1.72 6.90
C THR A 83 -19.93 -0.41 6.29
N GLU A 84 -19.80 -0.23 4.97
CA GLU A 84 -20.26 1.00 4.32
C GLU A 84 -21.76 0.97 4.01
N ASP A 85 -22.49 1.85 4.68
CA ASP A 85 -23.81 2.32 4.28
C ASP A 85 -23.78 2.82 2.81
N ASN A 86 -24.75 2.38 1.99
CA ASN A 86 -25.02 2.83 0.61
C ASN A 86 -24.11 2.26 -0.50
N TYR A 87 -23.58 1.05 -0.31
CA TYR A 87 -22.68 0.38 -1.26
C TYR A 87 -23.30 0.18 -2.67
N ILE A 88 -24.55 -0.30 -2.75
CA ILE A 88 -25.24 -0.54 -4.04
C ILE A 88 -25.37 0.75 -4.82
N GLU A 89 -25.75 1.83 -4.15
CA GLU A 89 -25.96 3.13 -4.76
C GLU A 89 -24.65 3.64 -5.37
N TYR A 90 -23.51 3.50 -4.68
CA TYR A 90 -22.21 3.87 -5.24
C TYR A 90 -21.76 2.96 -6.39
N LEU A 91 -22.02 1.67 -6.30
CA LEU A 91 -21.73 0.76 -7.40
C LEU A 91 -22.54 1.11 -8.66
N LEU A 92 -23.83 1.41 -8.50
CA LEU A 92 -24.70 1.84 -9.59
C LEU A 92 -24.20 3.14 -10.21
N PHE A 93 -23.70 4.09 -9.41
CA PHE A 93 -23.09 5.31 -9.93
C PHE A 93 -21.95 4.98 -10.90
N ASP A 94 -21.02 4.13 -10.47
CA ASP A 94 -19.84 3.79 -11.27
C ASP A 94 -20.24 3.04 -12.56
N LEU A 95 -21.25 2.17 -12.50
CA LEU A 95 -21.83 1.51 -13.69
C LEU A 95 -22.46 2.51 -14.65
N PHE A 96 -23.30 3.42 -14.17
CA PHE A 96 -23.98 4.39 -15.02
C PHE A 96 -23.01 5.40 -15.64
N VAL A 97 -21.97 5.82 -14.90
CA VAL A 97 -20.86 6.62 -15.44
C VAL A 97 -20.20 5.93 -16.63
N CYS A 98 -20.08 4.60 -16.61
CA CYS A 98 -19.55 3.84 -17.73
C CYS A 98 -20.57 3.69 -18.88
N PHE A 99 -21.83 3.34 -18.57
CA PHE A 99 -22.88 3.17 -19.58
C PHE A 99 -23.10 4.46 -20.39
N THR A 100 -23.13 5.61 -19.71
CA THR A 100 -23.41 6.90 -20.35
C THR A 100 -22.22 7.53 -21.05
N PHE A 101 -21.01 6.96 -20.91
CA PHE A 101 -19.82 7.61 -21.41
C PHE A 101 -19.68 7.47 -22.93
N ASN A 102 -19.62 8.61 -23.61
CA ASN A 102 -19.31 8.68 -25.02
C ASN A 102 -17.82 8.97 -25.23
N GLN A 103 -17.07 7.94 -25.63
CA GLN A 103 -15.63 8.04 -25.90
C GLN A 103 -15.28 9.02 -27.04
N TYR A 104 -16.18 9.24 -28.00
CA TYR A 104 -15.92 10.12 -29.14
C TYR A 104 -16.10 11.60 -28.81
N THR A 105 -17.01 11.91 -27.88
CA THR A 105 -17.28 13.29 -27.45
C THR A 105 -16.70 13.64 -26.08
N ASN A 106 -16.12 12.65 -25.39
CA ASN A 106 -15.61 12.72 -24.02
C ASN A 106 -16.65 13.31 -23.03
N ARG A 107 -17.91 12.90 -23.18
CA ARG A 107 -19.05 13.41 -22.40
C ARG A 107 -20.00 12.28 -22.04
N GLN A 108 -20.74 12.50 -20.96
CA GLN A 108 -21.85 11.63 -20.57
C GLN A 108 -23.09 11.96 -21.40
N THR A 109 -23.83 10.94 -21.83
CA THR A 109 -25.15 11.08 -22.46
C THR A 109 -26.01 9.87 -22.13
N THR A 110 -27.28 10.13 -21.82
CA THR A 110 -28.30 9.10 -21.54
C THR A 110 -29.16 8.79 -22.77
N SER A 111 -28.96 9.47 -23.90
CA SER A 111 -29.84 9.42 -25.07
C SER A 111 -29.96 8.06 -25.76
N HIS A 112 -29.03 7.15 -25.48
CA HIS A 112 -28.99 5.80 -26.03
C HIS A 112 -29.62 4.76 -25.11
N LEU A 113 -29.92 5.13 -23.86
CA LEU A 113 -30.61 4.26 -22.92
C LEU A 113 -32.07 4.07 -23.37
N PRO A 114 -32.68 2.90 -23.13
CA PRO A 114 -34.00 2.57 -23.68
C PRO A 114 -35.12 3.55 -23.30
N SER A 115 -35.22 3.87 -22.02
CA SER A 115 -36.21 4.80 -21.47
C SER A 115 -35.69 5.33 -20.13
N PRO A 116 -34.62 6.14 -20.12
CA PRO A 116 -34.01 6.61 -18.89
C PRO A 116 -34.98 7.48 -18.09
N SER A 117 -34.96 7.35 -16.76
CA SER A 117 -35.79 8.19 -15.90
C SER A 117 -35.41 9.67 -16.05
N SER A 118 -36.39 10.57 -15.92
CA SER A 118 -36.15 12.02 -16.02
C SER A 118 -35.09 12.50 -15.04
N HIS A 119 -35.04 11.92 -13.84
CA HIS A 119 -34.06 12.23 -12.81
C HIS A 119 -32.64 11.77 -13.17
N LEU A 120 -32.50 10.61 -13.84
CA LEU A 120 -31.21 10.15 -14.34
C LEU A 120 -30.67 11.08 -15.43
N VAL A 121 -31.53 11.49 -16.37
CA VAL A 121 -31.17 12.45 -17.43
C VAL A 121 -30.73 13.77 -16.80
N GLU A 122 -31.54 14.32 -15.90
CA GLU A 122 -31.25 15.57 -15.20
C GLU A 122 -29.98 15.52 -14.35
N PHE A 123 -29.71 14.38 -13.70
CA PHE A 123 -28.50 14.18 -12.91
C PHE A 123 -27.24 14.30 -13.77
N PHE A 124 -27.17 13.59 -14.90
CA PHE A 124 -25.99 13.62 -15.77
C PHE A 124 -25.83 14.96 -16.50
N ASP A 125 -26.94 15.62 -16.86
CA ASP A 125 -26.91 16.95 -17.48
C ASP A 125 -26.39 18.02 -16.51
N ARG A 126 -26.88 18.03 -15.26
CA ARG A 126 -26.49 19.02 -14.25
C ARG A 126 -25.08 18.78 -13.70
N ASN A 127 -24.68 17.52 -13.56
CA ASN A 127 -23.42 17.16 -12.92
C ASN A 127 -22.29 16.85 -13.92
N MET A 128 -22.46 17.15 -15.21
CA MET A 128 -21.43 16.86 -16.24
C MET A 128 -20.05 17.44 -15.87
N GLN A 129 -20.00 18.69 -15.39
CA GLN A 129 -18.75 19.31 -14.96
C GLN A 129 -18.18 18.65 -13.69
N LYS A 130 -19.05 18.31 -12.73
CA LYS A 130 -18.66 17.64 -11.48
C LYS A 130 -18.10 16.23 -11.72
N ILE A 131 -18.65 15.50 -12.68
CA ILE A 131 -18.15 14.17 -13.10
C ILE A 131 -16.74 14.31 -13.68
N GLN A 132 -16.48 15.35 -14.48
CA GLN A 132 -15.16 15.60 -15.06
C GLN A 132 -14.13 16.08 -14.04
N SER A 133 -14.57 16.75 -12.97
CA SER A 133 -13.69 17.27 -11.91
C SER A 133 -13.62 16.39 -10.66
N GLU A 134 -14.21 15.20 -10.67
CA GLU A 134 -14.27 14.25 -9.55
C GLU A 134 -14.71 14.89 -8.21
N ASP A 135 -15.77 15.71 -8.26
CA ASP A 135 -16.28 16.44 -7.09
C ASP A 135 -16.74 15.48 -5.98
N SER A 136 -16.30 15.72 -4.74
CA SER A 136 -16.59 14.88 -3.57
C SER A 136 -18.06 14.87 -3.15
N THR A 137 -18.86 15.85 -3.58
CA THR A 137 -20.31 15.93 -3.33
C THR A 137 -21.13 15.06 -4.28
N LEU A 138 -20.55 14.63 -5.40
CA LEU A 138 -21.25 13.96 -6.50
C LEU A 138 -21.89 12.63 -6.09
N ARG A 139 -21.20 11.84 -5.24
CA ARG A 139 -21.73 10.57 -4.75
C ARG A 139 -22.90 10.75 -3.79
N SER A 140 -22.91 11.84 -3.00
CA SER A 140 -24.05 12.19 -2.14
C SER A 140 -25.25 12.67 -2.97
N ASP A 141 -25.00 13.46 -4.02
CA ASP A 141 -26.04 13.90 -4.96
C ASP A 141 -26.65 12.69 -5.71
N TRP A 142 -25.83 11.73 -6.12
CA TRP A 142 -26.28 10.48 -6.75
C TRP A 142 -27.14 9.65 -5.79
N TYR A 143 -26.66 9.44 -4.56
CA TYR A 143 -27.37 8.69 -3.53
C TYR A 143 -28.78 9.25 -3.29
N LYS A 144 -28.90 10.59 -3.14
CA LYS A 144 -30.19 11.26 -2.99
C LYS A 144 -31.09 11.11 -4.22
N MET A 145 -30.50 11.15 -5.42
CA MET A 145 -31.24 10.98 -6.67
C MET A 145 -31.84 9.57 -6.77
N VAL A 146 -31.03 8.53 -6.49
CA VAL A 146 -31.46 7.14 -6.56
C VAL A 146 -32.56 6.87 -5.53
N LEU A 147 -32.36 7.21 -4.25
CA LEU A 147 -33.36 6.93 -3.22
C LEU A 147 -34.63 7.78 -3.29
N GLY A 148 -34.50 9.05 -3.70
CA GLY A 148 -35.64 9.96 -3.74
C GLY A 148 -36.62 9.66 -4.88
N ASN A 149 -36.17 8.96 -5.93
CA ASN A 149 -36.88 8.94 -7.21
C ASN A 149 -36.99 7.56 -7.87
N LEU A 150 -36.43 6.49 -7.28
CA LEU A 150 -36.55 5.14 -7.82
C LEU A 150 -37.89 4.49 -7.41
N SER A 151 -38.93 4.71 -8.22
CA SER A 151 -40.21 3.98 -8.11
C SER A 151 -40.24 2.76 -9.03
N ALA A 152 -39.22 1.91 -8.94
CA ALA A 152 -39.08 0.73 -9.81
C ALA A 152 -39.79 -0.48 -9.20
N GLU A 153 -40.63 -1.13 -10.01
CA GLU A 153 -41.27 -2.39 -9.64
C GLU A 153 -40.19 -3.47 -9.41
N ASN A 154 -40.33 -4.24 -8.33
CA ASN A 154 -39.42 -5.33 -7.94
C ASN A 154 -38.03 -4.93 -7.43
N VAL A 155 -37.79 -3.64 -7.12
CA VAL A 155 -36.61 -3.24 -6.33
C VAL A 155 -36.90 -3.39 -4.85
N PHE A 156 -36.03 -4.13 -4.17
CA PHE A 156 -36.10 -4.38 -2.73
C PHE A 156 -35.21 -3.42 -1.95
N TYR A 157 -35.68 -2.98 -0.80
CA TYR A 157 -35.01 -2.07 0.11
C TYR A 157 -34.84 -2.74 1.48
N THR A 158 -33.84 -2.29 2.25
CA THR A 158 -33.65 -2.70 3.65
C THR A 158 -34.87 -2.35 4.53
N GLU A 159 -34.98 -2.94 5.73
CA GLU A 159 -36.14 -2.72 6.62
C GLU A 159 -36.38 -1.24 6.98
N GLU A 160 -35.32 -0.43 7.03
CA GLU A 160 -35.39 1.02 7.25
C GLU A 160 -35.86 1.81 5.99
N LYS A 161 -36.10 1.12 4.86
CA LYS A 161 -36.51 1.64 3.54
C LYS A 161 -35.65 2.79 3.01
N ASN A 162 -34.40 2.86 3.46
CA ASN A 162 -33.47 3.95 3.16
C ASN A 162 -32.28 3.48 2.30
N LYS A 163 -32.20 2.19 1.94
CA LYS A 163 -31.09 1.60 1.17
C LYS A 163 -31.59 0.49 0.27
N ILE A 164 -31.03 0.38 -0.92
CA ILE A 164 -31.29 -0.74 -1.82
C ILE A 164 -30.65 -2.00 -1.23
N GLU A 165 -31.44 -3.06 -1.08
CA GLU A 165 -30.93 -4.33 -0.54
C GLU A 165 -29.93 -4.95 -1.53
N PHE A 166 -28.78 -5.40 -1.03
CA PHE A 166 -27.75 -5.93 -1.91
C PHE A 166 -28.17 -7.27 -2.55
N GLY A 167 -27.87 -7.44 -3.84
CA GLY A 167 -28.02 -8.69 -4.57
C GLY A 167 -27.99 -8.46 -6.08
N LEU A 168 -27.40 -9.40 -6.83
CA LEU A 168 -27.16 -9.23 -8.27
C LEU A 168 -28.48 -9.05 -9.06
N LEU A 169 -29.53 -9.81 -8.72
CA LEU A 169 -30.85 -9.65 -9.35
C LEU A 169 -31.48 -8.30 -8.99
N ASN A 170 -31.36 -7.86 -7.73
CA ASN A 170 -31.90 -6.56 -7.29
C ASN A 170 -31.17 -5.38 -7.94
N MET A 171 -29.86 -5.52 -8.20
CA MET A 171 -29.08 -4.55 -8.97
C MET A 171 -29.62 -4.44 -10.41
N LEU A 172 -29.92 -5.55 -11.08
CA LEU A 172 -30.50 -5.52 -12.44
C LEU A 172 -31.90 -4.88 -12.46
N TYR A 173 -32.74 -5.15 -11.46
CA TYR A 173 -34.04 -4.46 -11.33
C TYR A 173 -33.87 -2.95 -11.13
N THR A 174 -32.86 -2.54 -10.36
CA THR A 174 -32.55 -1.11 -10.18
C THR A 174 -32.08 -0.47 -11.48
N ILE A 175 -31.18 -1.13 -12.21
CA ILE A 175 -30.71 -0.67 -13.53
C ILE A 175 -31.90 -0.54 -14.50
N LYS A 176 -32.80 -1.52 -14.54
CA LYS A 176 -34.04 -1.48 -15.34
C LYS A 176 -34.92 -0.29 -14.96
N GLY A 177 -35.05 0.01 -13.67
CA GLY A 177 -35.80 1.17 -13.17
C GLY A 177 -35.21 2.52 -13.59
N LEU A 178 -33.88 2.60 -13.69
CA LEU A 178 -33.17 3.85 -14.01
C LEU A 178 -32.99 4.06 -15.53
N ALA A 179 -32.59 3.02 -16.27
CA ALA A 179 -32.27 3.08 -17.70
C ALA A 179 -33.45 2.75 -18.61
N GLY A 180 -34.47 2.08 -18.09
CA GLY A 180 -35.54 1.45 -18.87
C GLY A 180 -35.19 0.01 -19.28
N ALA A 181 -36.21 -0.72 -19.73
CA ALA A 181 -36.07 -2.12 -20.12
C ALA A 181 -35.66 -2.26 -21.60
N ASN A 182 -34.75 -3.20 -21.88
CA ASN A 182 -34.49 -3.72 -23.22
C ASN A 182 -34.43 -5.25 -23.19
N LYS A 183 -34.34 -5.87 -24.37
CA LYS A 183 -34.41 -7.33 -24.50
C LYS A 183 -33.29 -8.02 -23.72
N GLU A 184 -32.06 -7.54 -23.83
CA GLU A 184 -30.89 -8.16 -23.22
C GLU A 184 -30.91 -8.07 -21.69
N LEU A 185 -31.37 -6.93 -21.14
CA LEU A 185 -31.57 -6.76 -19.70
C LEU A 185 -32.68 -7.66 -19.16
N GLU A 186 -33.79 -7.81 -19.90
CA GLU A 186 -34.86 -8.74 -19.51
C GLU A 186 -34.39 -10.21 -19.57
N VAL A 187 -33.55 -10.57 -20.56
CA VAL A 187 -32.95 -11.90 -20.62
C VAL A 187 -32.09 -12.15 -19.38
N ALA A 188 -31.25 -11.19 -18.98
CA ALA A 188 -30.44 -11.32 -17.78
C ALA A 188 -31.29 -11.44 -16.50
N ILE A 189 -32.33 -10.63 -16.35
CA ILE A 189 -33.25 -10.72 -15.20
C ILE A 189 -33.93 -12.11 -15.15
N ASN A 190 -34.45 -12.59 -16.28
CA ASN A 190 -35.11 -13.90 -16.34
C ASN A 190 -34.15 -15.07 -16.10
N CYS A 191 -32.90 -14.97 -16.58
CA CYS A 191 -31.84 -15.93 -16.32
C CYS A 191 -31.59 -16.06 -14.80
N LEU A 192 -31.30 -14.94 -14.13
CA LEU A 192 -31.01 -14.92 -12.70
C LEU A 192 -32.23 -15.38 -11.87
N ASP A 193 -33.44 -14.95 -12.21
CA ASP A 193 -34.67 -15.38 -11.56
C ASP A 193 -34.93 -16.90 -11.72
N GLY A 194 -34.65 -17.45 -12.90
CA GLY A 194 -34.72 -18.89 -13.17
C GLY A 194 -33.74 -19.70 -12.31
N ILE A 195 -32.51 -19.22 -12.18
CA ILE A 195 -31.47 -19.85 -11.35
C ILE A 195 -31.82 -19.78 -9.86
N ILE A 196 -32.33 -18.64 -9.38
CA ILE A 196 -32.80 -18.51 -7.99
C ILE A 196 -33.94 -19.50 -7.69
N LYS A 197 -34.88 -19.68 -8.64
CA LYS A 197 -35.97 -20.67 -8.54
C LYS A 197 -35.47 -22.12 -8.55
N LYS A 198 -34.37 -22.40 -9.26
CA LYS A 198 -33.68 -23.71 -9.27
C LYS A 198 -33.05 -24.05 -7.91
N LYS A 199 -32.72 -23.04 -7.09
CA LYS A 199 -32.18 -23.14 -5.71
C LYS A 199 -30.74 -23.64 -5.58
N TRP A 200 -30.01 -23.79 -6.69
CA TRP A 200 -28.58 -24.09 -6.69
C TRP A 200 -27.96 -23.60 -8.01
N ILE A 201 -26.63 -23.41 -8.02
CA ILE A 201 -25.86 -22.89 -9.16
C ILE A 201 -24.82 -23.94 -9.58
N ASP A 202 -24.85 -24.37 -10.85
CA ASP A 202 -23.76 -25.15 -11.47
C ASP A 202 -22.84 -24.29 -12.35
N GLU A 203 -21.78 -24.91 -12.87
CA GLU A 203 -20.83 -24.27 -13.79
C GLU A 203 -21.51 -23.74 -15.07
N SER A 204 -22.57 -24.40 -15.55
CA SER A 204 -23.31 -23.93 -16.73
C SER A 204 -24.15 -22.69 -16.43
N ASP A 205 -24.78 -22.64 -15.25
CA ASP A 205 -25.48 -21.46 -14.74
C ASP A 205 -24.52 -20.26 -14.57
N GLN A 206 -23.28 -20.50 -14.10
CA GLN A 206 -22.28 -19.43 -13.98
C GLN A 206 -21.89 -18.84 -15.35
N ALA A 207 -21.70 -19.70 -16.36
CA ALA A 207 -21.43 -19.26 -17.72
C ALA A 207 -22.63 -18.49 -18.31
N GLU A 208 -23.86 -18.94 -18.04
CA GLU A 208 -25.08 -18.27 -18.50
C GLU A 208 -25.26 -16.89 -17.85
N ILE A 209 -25.00 -16.77 -16.54
CA ILE A 209 -25.01 -15.49 -15.82
C ILE A 209 -23.97 -14.54 -16.43
N LYS A 210 -22.74 -15.02 -16.65
CA LYS A 210 -21.65 -14.24 -17.25
C LYS A 210 -22.06 -13.65 -18.59
N GLU A 211 -22.54 -14.50 -19.50
CA GLU A 211 -22.95 -14.10 -20.85
C GLU A 211 -24.12 -13.12 -20.80
N SER A 212 -25.12 -13.41 -19.97
CA SER A 212 -26.31 -12.57 -19.82
C SER A 212 -25.98 -11.17 -19.28
N LEU A 213 -25.13 -11.08 -18.26
CA LEU A 213 -24.65 -9.79 -17.72
C LEU A 213 -23.87 -9.01 -18.78
N GLN A 214 -22.99 -9.68 -19.51
CA GLN A 214 -22.18 -9.05 -20.54
C GLN A 214 -23.06 -8.43 -21.64
N GLU A 215 -24.03 -9.19 -22.16
CA GLU A 215 -24.92 -8.68 -23.20
C GLU A 215 -25.86 -7.60 -22.68
N ALA A 216 -26.35 -7.69 -21.44
CA ALA A 216 -27.10 -6.62 -20.81
C ALA A 216 -26.27 -5.33 -20.70
N PHE A 217 -25.02 -5.39 -20.21
CA PHE A 217 -24.17 -4.21 -20.08
C PHE A 217 -23.75 -3.62 -21.44
N LYS A 218 -23.46 -4.46 -22.43
CA LYS A 218 -23.23 -4.01 -23.82
C LYS A 218 -24.46 -3.31 -24.38
N SER A 219 -25.66 -3.82 -24.13
CA SER A 219 -26.89 -3.23 -24.65
C SER A 219 -27.12 -1.82 -24.09
N LEU A 220 -26.80 -1.60 -22.81
CA LEU A 220 -26.99 -0.35 -22.08
C LEU A 220 -25.87 0.67 -22.28
N SER A 221 -24.69 0.26 -22.74
CA SER A 221 -23.53 1.14 -22.88
C SER A 221 -23.39 1.70 -24.29
N LEU A 222 -22.87 2.93 -24.43
CA LEU A 222 -22.38 3.41 -25.74
C LEU A 222 -21.14 2.65 -26.21
N ASN A 223 -20.25 2.30 -25.28
CA ASN A 223 -19.11 1.44 -25.58
C ASN A 223 -19.57 -0.02 -25.57
N LYS A 224 -19.55 -0.66 -26.75
CA LYS A 224 -19.97 -2.06 -26.92
C LYS A 224 -18.85 -3.06 -26.61
N SER A 225 -17.63 -2.60 -26.41
CA SER A 225 -16.47 -3.45 -26.12
C SER A 225 -16.37 -3.69 -24.61
N ILE A 226 -17.35 -4.43 -24.09
CA ILE A 226 -17.47 -4.81 -22.68
C ILE A 226 -17.25 -6.31 -22.53
N GLU A 227 -16.44 -6.68 -21.56
CA GLU A 227 -16.23 -8.06 -21.12
C GLU A 227 -16.63 -8.18 -19.65
N VAL A 228 -17.35 -9.25 -19.29
CA VAL A 228 -17.73 -9.55 -17.91
C VAL A 228 -17.07 -10.85 -17.50
N GLU A 229 -16.46 -10.88 -16.33
CA GLU A 229 -15.94 -12.07 -15.66
C GLU A 229 -16.66 -12.27 -14.34
N CYS A 230 -17.09 -13.47 -14.04
CA CYS A 230 -17.66 -13.84 -12.75
C CYS A 230 -17.29 -15.27 -12.41
N GLU A 231 -16.89 -15.51 -11.17
CA GLU A 231 -16.48 -16.82 -10.67
C GLU A 231 -17.05 -17.06 -9.27
N SER A 232 -17.33 -18.33 -8.96
CA SER A 232 -17.76 -18.77 -7.64
C SER A 232 -19.02 -18.04 -7.15
N LEU A 233 -20.08 -18.11 -7.95
CA LEU A 233 -21.39 -17.54 -7.59
C LEU A 233 -22.15 -18.47 -6.65
N LYS A 234 -22.81 -17.90 -5.64
CA LYS A 234 -23.65 -18.61 -4.68
C LYS A 234 -24.98 -17.91 -4.42
N LEU A 235 -25.95 -18.69 -3.96
CA LEU A 235 -27.24 -18.19 -3.49
C LEU A 235 -27.15 -17.87 -2.00
N ILE A 236 -27.44 -16.64 -1.62
CA ILE A 236 -27.47 -16.20 -0.22
C ILE A 236 -28.85 -15.64 0.11
N LYS A 237 -29.31 -15.93 1.33
CA LYS A 237 -30.51 -15.32 1.89
C LYS A 237 -30.15 -13.94 2.45
N THR A 238 -30.78 -12.89 1.94
CA THR A 238 -30.59 -11.51 2.37
C THR A 238 -31.29 -11.23 3.71
N GLU A 239 -31.09 -10.05 4.28
CA GLU A 239 -31.70 -9.64 5.56
C GLU A 239 -33.24 -9.69 5.51
N SER A 240 -33.84 -9.29 4.38
CA SER A 240 -35.29 -9.40 4.16
C SER A 240 -35.80 -10.84 4.03
N GLY A 241 -34.88 -11.81 4.00
CA GLY A 241 -35.16 -13.23 3.85
C GLY A 241 -35.33 -13.68 2.40
N ARG A 242 -35.12 -12.80 1.42
CA ARG A 242 -35.10 -13.11 -0.02
C ARG A 242 -33.83 -13.86 -0.38
N VAL A 243 -33.88 -14.70 -1.40
CA VAL A 243 -32.67 -15.35 -1.95
C VAL A 243 -32.21 -14.55 -3.17
N ASP A 244 -30.93 -14.20 -3.22
CA ASP A 244 -30.30 -13.53 -4.37
C ASP A 244 -28.91 -14.16 -4.63
N ILE A 245 -28.27 -13.76 -5.73
CA ILE A 245 -26.97 -14.25 -6.19
C ILE A 245 -25.86 -13.31 -5.72
N PHE A 246 -24.80 -13.91 -5.20
CA PHE A 246 -23.61 -13.27 -4.63
C PHE A 246 -22.34 -14.00 -5.07
N THR A 247 -21.17 -13.42 -4.85
CA THR A 247 -19.87 -14.09 -5.03
C THR A 247 -19.37 -14.73 -3.73
N ASP A 248 -18.47 -15.70 -3.85
CA ASP A 248 -17.75 -16.31 -2.73
C ASP A 248 -16.68 -15.39 -2.13
N GLU A 249 -16.15 -15.80 -0.97
CA GLU A 249 -15.08 -15.06 -0.27
C GLU A 249 -13.88 -14.82 -1.19
N ASN A 250 -13.50 -13.54 -1.34
CA ASN A 250 -12.41 -13.06 -2.20
C ASN A 250 -12.67 -13.09 -3.72
N THR A 251 -13.86 -13.47 -4.22
CA THR A 251 -14.19 -13.39 -5.66
C THR A 251 -15.05 -12.15 -5.98
N SER A 252 -14.88 -11.60 -7.19
CA SER A 252 -15.56 -10.38 -7.66
C SER A 252 -16.15 -10.59 -9.07
N ILE A 253 -17.14 -9.78 -9.41
CA ILE A 253 -17.63 -9.66 -10.80
C ILE A 253 -16.81 -8.54 -11.44
N VAL A 254 -16.02 -8.86 -12.46
CA VAL A 254 -15.17 -7.87 -13.15
C VAL A 254 -15.86 -7.43 -14.43
N VAL A 255 -16.01 -6.13 -14.64
CA VAL A 255 -16.52 -5.53 -15.88
C VAL A 255 -15.42 -4.70 -16.53
N SER A 256 -14.92 -5.17 -17.67
CA SER A 256 -13.85 -4.53 -18.42
C SER A 256 -14.41 -3.80 -19.63
N TYR A 257 -14.09 -2.52 -19.77
CA TYR A 257 -14.42 -1.68 -20.92
C TYR A 257 -13.14 -1.41 -21.72
N SER A 258 -13.13 -1.72 -23.01
CA SER A 258 -12.02 -1.39 -23.91
C SER A 258 -12.42 -0.22 -24.82
N GLU A 259 -11.64 0.86 -24.82
CA GLU A 259 -11.93 2.04 -25.63
C GLU A 259 -11.09 2.01 -26.93
N TYR A 260 -11.78 1.96 -28.07
CA TYR A 260 -11.16 2.03 -29.40
C TYR A 260 -11.36 3.45 -29.96
N PRO A 261 -10.35 4.13 -30.56
CA PRO A 261 -9.07 3.64 -31.07
C PRO A 261 -7.85 3.89 -30.16
N PHE A 262 -8.06 4.34 -28.91
CA PHE A 262 -6.98 4.85 -28.07
C PHE A 262 -6.17 3.78 -27.33
N HIS A 263 -6.50 2.49 -27.49
CA HIS A 263 -5.88 1.37 -26.77
C HIS A 263 -5.89 1.54 -25.23
N SER A 264 -6.79 2.38 -24.72
CA SER A 264 -7.05 2.58 -23.29
C SER A 264 -8.15 1.64 -22.83
N TYR A 265 -8.04 1.08 -21.62
CA TYR A 265 -9.09 0.27 -21.01
C TYR A 265 -9.55 0.95 -19.71
N ARG A 266 -10.85 0.94 -19.43
CA ARG A 266 -11.40 1.16 -18.09
C ARG A 266 -11.76 -0.19 -17.51
N ARG A 267 -11.35 -0.48 -16.28
CA ARG A 267 -11.74 -1.72 -15.59
C ARG A 267 -12.56 -1.33 -14.37
N LEU A 268 -13.83 -1.74 -14.35
CA LEU A 268 -14.69 -1.64 -13.19
C LEU A 268 -14.73 -3.01 -12.50
N GLU A 269 -14.22 -3.10 -11.29
CA GLU A 269 -14.32 -4.32 -10.49
C GLU A 269 -15.48 -4.17 -9.50
N ILE A 270 -16.45 -5.07 -9.62
CA ILE A 270 -17.63 -5.13 -8.77
C ILE A 270 -17.39 -6.23 -7.72
N GLU A 271 -16.89 -5.83 -6.56
CA GLU A 271 -16.81 -6.74 -5.42
C GLU A 271 -18.21 -6.85 -4.78
N MET A 272 -18.72 -8.06 -4.53
CA MET A 272 -19.95 -8.20 -3.75
C MET A 272 -19.57 -8.13 -2.26
N PRO A 273 -20.18 -7.27 -1.44
CA PRO A 273 -19.85 -7.17 -0.02
C PRO A 273 -20.15 -8.51 0.65
N HIS A 274 -19.17 -9.01 1.42
CA HIS A 274 -19.35 -10.19 2.24
C HIS A 274 -20.23 -9.83 3.45
N PHE A 275 -21.43 -10.40 3.53
CA PHE A 275 -22.16 -10.48 4.80
C PHE A 275 -21.48 -11.55 5.66
N ILE A 276 -20.47 -11.15 6.44
CA ILE A 276 -19.83 -12.06 7.40
C ILE A 276 -20.74 -12.15 8.62
N PHE A 277 -21.54 -13.22 8.69
CA PHE A 277 -22.01 -13.74 9.97
C PHE A 277 -20.90 -14.65 10.54
N ASP A 278 -20.30 -14.19 11.63
CA ASP A 278 -19.36 -14.87 12.53
C ASP A 278 -17.89 -15.09 12.11
N PHE A 279 -17.02 -14.67 13.04
CA PHE A 279 -15.57 -14.82 13.04
C PHE A 279 -15.15 -16.28 13.33
N THR A 280 -14.44 -16.93 12.40
CA THR A 280 -13.34 -17.85 12.73
C THR A 280 -12.37 -17.96 11.57
N VAL A 281 -11.16 -17.39 11.72
CA VAL A 281 -10.07 -17.54 10.76
C VAL A 281 -9.44 -18.93 10.93
N VAL A 282 -9.55 -19.78 9.92
CA VAL A 282 -8.69 -20.94 9.73
C VAL A 282 -7.81 -20.66 8.51
N PRO A 283 -6.47 -20.73 8.61
CA PRO A 283 -5.60 -20.50 7.47
C PRO A 283 -5.60 -21.75 6.58
N THR A 284 -6.19 -21.67 5.39
CA THR A 284 -6.03 -22.67 4.33
C THR A 284 -4.81 -22.34 3.48
N THR A 285 -3.87 -23.28 3.42
CA THR A 285 -2.73 -23.30 2.51
C THR A 285 -3.19 -23.36 1.04
N PRO A 286 -2.62 -22.56 0.13
CA PRO A 286 -2.97 -22.60 -1.28
C PRO A 286 -2.50 -23.91 -1.94
N SER A 287 -3.36 -24.50 -2.77
CA SER A 287 -3.11 -25.66 -3.61
C SER A 287 -2.14 -25.35 -4.75
N GLU A 288 -1.26 -26.30 -5.07
CA GLU A 288 -0.06 -26.15 -5.92
C GLU A 288 -0.28 -26.16 -7.45
N GLU A 289 -1.51 -26.09 -7.96
CA GLU A 289 -1.75 -26.19 -9.42
C GLU A 289 -2.06 -24.81 -10.01
N ASN A 290 -1.14 -24.30 -10.85
CA ASN A 290 -1.07 -22.99 -11.54
C ASN A 290 -0.22 -21.88 -10.86
N THR A 291 0.93 -22.24 -10.29
CA THR A 291 1.91 -21.23 -9.87
C THR A 291 2.69 -20.70 -11.07
N VAL A 292 2.38 -19.46 -11.48
CA VAL A 292 3.28 -18.66 -12.33
C VAL A 292 4.67 -18.65 -11.70
N ASN A 293 5.69 -19.10 -12.44
CA ASN A 293 7.07 -19.16 -11.93
C ASN A 293 7.72 -17.77 -12.00
N PHE A 294 7.32 -16.87 -11.09
CA PHE A 294 7.86 -15.51 -10.96
C PHE A 294 9.38 -15.48 -10.81
N ASN A 295 9.97 -16.53 -10.22
CA ASN A 295 11.42 -16.66 -10.10
C ASN A 295 12.10 -16.81 -11.47
N SER A 296 11.47 -17.50 -12.43
CA SER A 296 11.97 -17.64 -13.80
C SER A 296 11.97 -16.29 -14.53
N ILE A 297 10.87 -15.52 -14.45
CA ILE A 297 10.75 -14.19 -15.07
C ILE A 297 11.75 -13.21 -14.45
N ASN A 298 11.84 -13.20 -13.11
CA ASN A 298 12.82 -12.38 -12.39
C ASN A 298 14.27 -12.72 -12.81
N THR A 299 14.58 -14.02 -12.96
CA THR A 299 15.89 -14.48 -13.44
C THR A 299 16.17 -14.03 -14.88
N GLN A 300 15.19 -14.10 -15.77
CA GLN A 300 15.34 -13.62 -17.16
C GLN A 300 15.61 -12.11 -17.21
N LEU A 301 14.86 -11.30 -16.43
CA LEU A 301 15.07 -9.85 -16.35
C LEU A 301 16.44 -9.49 -15.74
N CYS A 302 16.89 -10.22 -14.72
CA CYS A 302 18.23 -10.06 -14.15
C CYS A 302 19.34 -10.42 -15.16
N ASN A 303 19.21 -11.53 -15.88
CA ASN A 303 20.19 -11.94 -16.90
C ASN A 303 20.28 -10.95 -18.06
N MET A 304 19.18 -10.25 -18.40
CA MET A 304 19.21 -9.17 -19.39
C MET A 304 20.03 -7.98 -18.92
N LYS A 305 20.00 -7.62 -17.63
CA LYS A 305 20.86 -6.55 -17.07
C LYS A 305 22.35 -6.90 -17.19
N GLU A 306 22.70 -8.18 -16.99
CA GLU A 306 24.07 -8.66 -17.09
C GLU A 306 24.61 -8.75 -18.53
N GLY A 307 23.74 -8.93 -19.54
CA GLY A 307 24.11 -8.99 -20.96
C GLY A 307 24.36 -7.63 -21.64
N VAL A 308 23.95 -6.53 -20.99
CA VAL A 308 24.00 -5.14 -21.51
C VAL A 308 25.40 -4.51 -21.29
N VAL A 309 26.46 -5.28 -21.54
CA VAL A 309 27.86 -4.88 -21.31
C VAL A 309 28.42 -4.05 -22.47
N ALA A 310 27.78 -4.06 -23.65
CA ALA A 310 28.32 -3.46 -24.88
C ALA A 310 27.58 -2.19 -25.38
N LEU A 311 26.88 -1.46 -24.51
CA LEU A 311 26.02 -0.32 -24.89
C LEU A 311 26.55 1.05 -24.44
N TYR A 312 26.22 2.09 -25.21
CA TYR A 312 26.38 3.50 -24.81
C TYR A 312 25.57 3.79 -23.54
N SER A 313 26.16 4.58 -22.63
CA SER A 313 25.72 4.75 -21.23
C SER A 313 24.27 5.20 -21.05
N TYR A 314 23.73 6.04 -21.94
CA TYR A 314 22.40 6.65 -21.78
C TYR A 314 21.24 5.72 -22.16
N ILE A 315 21.32 5.00 -23.30
CA ILE A 315 20.28 4.05 -23.71
C ILE A 315 20.22 2.88 -22.72
N LYS A 316 21.38 2.41 -22.27
CA LYS A 316 21.50 1.45 -21.18
C LYS A 316 20.73 1.94 -19.95
N TRP A 317 20.94 3.18 -19.54
CA TRP A 317 20.28 3.75 -18.37
C TRP A 317 18.76 3.75 -18.51
N HIS A 318 18.21 4.15 -19.67
CA HIS A 318 16.76 4.11 -19.92
C HIS A 318 16.17 2.70 -19.89
N ILE A 319 16.88 1.73 -20.47
CA ILE A 319 16.47 0.31 -20.44
C ILE A 319 16.53 -0.21 -19.00
N ASP A 320 17.61 0.06 -18.27
CA ASP A 320 17.77 -0.34 -16.87
C ASP A 320 16.66 0.27 -16.00
N GLN A 321 16.29 1.54 -16.23
CA GLN A 321 15.17 2.18 -15.54
C GLN A 321 13.82 1.55 -15.88
N TYR A 322 13.56 1.24 -17.15
CA TYR A 322 12.33 0.56 -17.55
C TYR A 322 12.23 -0.83 -16.90
N LEU A 323 13.31 -1.61 -16.95
CA LEU A 323 13.39 -2.93 -16.30
C LEU A 323 13.18 -2.83 -14.79
N ASP A 324 13.76 -1.82 -14.17
CA ASP A 324 13.59 -1.51 -12.75
C ASP A 324 12.13 -1.21 -12.38
N ILE A 325 11.44 -0.41 -13.19
CA ILE A 325 10.01 -0.11 -12.99
C ILE A 325 9.17 -1.39 -13.13
N VAL A 326 9.45 -2.23 -14.12
CA VAL A 326 8.73 -3.50 -14.33
C VAL A 326 8.99 -4.46 -13.16
N LEU A 327 10.23 -4.57 -12.69
CA LEU A 327 10.59 -5.39 -11.53
C LEU A 327 9.90 -4.91 -10.25
N ASP A 328 9.81 -3.60 -10.04
CA ASP A 328 9.10 -3.02 -8.89
C ASP A 328 7.60 -3.29 -8.93
N ARG A 329 6.99 -3.25 -10.12
CA ARG A 329 5.58 -3.64 -10.31
C ARG A 329 5.37 -5.12 -9.97
N ILE A 330 6.29 -6.00 -10.34
CA ILE A 330 6.22 -7.43 -9.99
C ILE A 330 6.45 -7.64 -8.49
N ALA A 331 7.41 -6.93 -7.88
CA ALA A 331 7.66 -7.02 -6.45
C ALA A 331 6.42 -6.60 -5.64
N TYR A 332 5.73 -5.54 -6.06
CA TYR A 332 4.46 -5.11 -5.48
C TYR A 332 3.38 -6.19 -5.52
N VAL A 333 3.21 -6.85 -6.67
CA VAL A 333 2.27 -7.98 -6.86
C VAL A 333 2.57 -9.12 -5.87
N LEU A 334 3.84 -9.34 -5.57
CA LEU A 334 4.31 -10.41 -4.69
C LEU A 334 4.35 -10.03 -3.20
N ASP A 335 3.81 -8.86 -2.82
CA ASP A 335 3.90 -8.30 -1.47
C ASP A 335 5.35 -8.22 -0.95
N LYS A 336 6.30 -7.96 -1.88
CA LYS A 336 7.71 -7.75 -1.59
C LYS A 336 8.04 -6.28 -1.50
N GLU A 337 9.07 -5.96 -0.73
CA GLU A 337 9.53 -4.58 -0.51
C GLU A 337 9.98 -3.92 -1.82
N TYR A 338 9.47 -2.72 -2.11
CA TYR A 338 9.71 -1.98 -3.35
C TYR A 338 11.17 -1.53 -3.49
N THR A 339 11.82 -1.79 -4.64
CA THR A 339 13.22 -1.41 -4.88
C THR A 339 13.41 0.09 -5.12
N PHE A 340 12.37 0.82 -5.56
CA PHE A 340 12.47 2.27 -5.74
C PHE A 340 12.72 3.03 -4.43
N THR A 341 12.34 2.50 -3.26
CA THR A 341 12.62 3.16 -1.97
C THR A 341 14.13 3.34 -1.78
N ASN A 342 14.91 2.29 -2.10
CA ASN A 342 16.37 2.34 -2.03
C ASN A 342 16.95 3.27 -3.10
N LYS A 343 16.34 3.34 -4.29
CA LYS A 343 16.77 4.27 -5.35
C LYS A 343 16.50 5.73 -5.00
N ILE A 344 15.35 6.02 -4.40
CA ILE A 344 15.05 7.36 -3.86
C ILE A 344 16.09 7.69 -2.79
N ALA A 345 16.34 6.79 -1.85
CA ALA A 345 17.35 6.99 -0.79
C ALA A 345 18.76 7.24 -1.37
N LEU A 346 19.18 6.45 -2.37
CA LEU A 346 20.46 6.62 -3.07
C LEU A 346 20.53 7.95 -3.83
N ALA A 347 19.44 8.36 -4.48
CA ALA A 347 19.37 9.67 -5.14
C ALA A 347 19.58 10.78 -4.11
N MET A 348 18.92 10.72 -2.94
CA MET A 348 19.09 11.73 -1.89
C MET A 348 20.53 11.82 -1.35
N LYS A 349 21.27 10.70 -1.30
CA LYS A 349 22.71 10.69 -0.90
C LYS A 349 23.59 11.58 -1.81
N SER A 350 23.18 11.82 -3.06
CA SER A 350 23.93 12.65 -4.02
C SER A 350 23.68 14.18 -3.87
N GLY A 351 22.83 14.61 -2.94
CA GLY A 351 22.58 16.01 -2.58
C GLY A 351 21.42 16.68 -3.33
N TYR A 352 20.80 17.70 -2.74
CA TYR A 352 19.46 18.18 -3.16
C TYR A 352 19.36 18.98 -4.48
N LYS A 353 20.46 19.38 -5.12
CA LYS A 353 20.42 20.32 -6.26
C LYS A 353 20.04 19.66 -7.59
N SER A 354 20.43 18.40 -7.83
CA SER A 354 20.16 17.66 -9.08
C SER A 354 19.12 16.56 -8.92
N VAL A 355 18.76 16.22 -7.68
CA VAL A 355 17.86 15.10 -7.33
C VAL A 355 16.44 15.19 -7.91
N PRO A 356 15.76 16.36 -7.97
CA PRO A 356 14.41 16.42 -8.51
C PRO A 356 14.30 15.81 -9.92
N LYS A 357 15.28 16.09 -10.80
CA LYS A 357 15.29 15.56 -12.17
C LYS A 357 15.39 14.04 -12.21
N ASN A 358 16.19 13.44 -11.33
CA ASN A 358 16.34 11.99 -11.25
C ASN A 358 15.04 11.35 -10.75
N LEU A 359 14.41 11.92 -9.72
CA LEU A 359 13.15 11.42 -9.16
C LEU A 359 11.99 11.46 -10.16
N LEU A 360 11.97 12.40 -11.11
CA LEU A 360 10.96 12.44 -12.18
C LEU A 360 11.00 11.23 -13.11
N VAL A 361 12.15 10.52 -13.18
CA VAL A 361 12.38 9.42 -14.13
C VAL A 361 12.45 8.05 -13.44
N LEU A 362 12.58 8.03 -12.11
CA LEU A 362 12.68 6.79 -11.31
C LEU A 362 11.33 6.06 -11.11
N GLY A 363 10.20 6.71 -11.36
CA GLY A 363 8.88 6.11 -11.14
C GLY A 363 7.72 7.00 -11.59
N ASP A 364 6.50 6.50 -11.42
CA ASP A 364 5.28 7.18 -11.87
C ASP A 364 4.79 8.22 -10.86
N LEU A 365 4.86 9.50 -11.23
CA LEU A 365 4.33 10.60 -10.43
C LEU A 365 2.79 10.66 -10.44
N GLY A 366 2.10 9.94 -11.32
CA GLY A 366 0.67 9.71 -11.18
C GLY A 366 0.35 8.94 -9.89
N CYS A 367 1.24 8.06 -9.45
CA CYS A 367 1.04 7.21 -8.28
C CYS A 367 1.23 7.97 -6.96
N ILE A 368 0.18 8.00 -6.12
CA ILE A 368 0.20 8.61 -4.79
C ILE A 368 1.22 7.90 -3.87
N ALA A 369 1.35 6.57 -3.96
CA ALA A 369 2.30 5.82 -3.16
C ALA A 369 3.76 6.18 -3.49
N TYR A 370 4.05 6.43 -4.78
CA TYR A 370 5.37 6.86 -5.21
C TYR A 370 5.67 8.30 -4.75
N LYS A 371 4.74 9.23 -5.00
CA LYS A 371 4.82 10.63 -4.53
C LYS A 371 5.07 10.71 -3.03
N SER A 372 4.26 10.01 -2.23
CA SER A 372 4.38 10.00 -0.78
C SER A 372 5.69 9.40 -0.31
N LYS A 373 6.21 8.36 -0.96
CA LYS A 373 7.52 7.80 -0.61
C LYS A 373 8.66 8.78 -0.87
N ILE A 374 8.61 9.57 -1.95
CA ILE A 374 9.57 10.64 -2.19
C ILE A 374 9.56 11.64 -1.02
N VAL A 375 8.37 12.09 -0.62
CA VAL A 375 8.19 13.05 0.48
C VAL A 375 8.71 12.44 1.80
N GLU A 376 8.36 11.19 2.10
CA GLU A 376 8.78 10.46 3.29
C GLU A 376 10.30 10.35 3.38
N VAL A 377 10.95 9.83 2.32
CA VAL A 377 12.41 9.65 2.30
C VAL A 377 13.15 10.99 2.36
N PHE A 378 12.64 12.02 1.67
CA PHE A 378 13.21 13.37 1.77
C PHE A 378 13.14 13.93 3.20
N LEU A 379 12.01 13.78 3.88
CA LEU A 379 11.84 14.26 5.25
C LEU A 379 12.72 13.49 6.24
N ILE A 380 12.87 12.19 6.05
CA ILE A 380 13.82 11.38 6.85
C ILE A 380 15.25 11.87 6.62
N HIS A 381 15.67 12.05 5.36
CA HIS A 381 17.04 12.47 5.03
C HIS A 381 17.36 13.87 5.56
N SER A 382 16.42 14.81 5.42
CA SER A 382 16.56 16.20 5.88
C SER A 382 16.26 16.40 7.38
N SER A 383 16.13 15.32 8.16
CA SER A 383 15.90 15.40 9.62
C SER A 383 17.12 15.88 10.40
N THR A 384 18.31 15.80 9.81
CA THR A 384 19.59 16.18 10.42
C THR A 384 19.94 17.65 10.24
N GLU A 385 19.20 18.37 9.39
CA GLU A 385 19.48 19.75 9.02
C GLU A 385 18.18 20.57 8.93
N THR A 386 18.31 21.88 8.79
CA THR A 386 17.17 22.77 8.55
C THR A 386 17.36 23.41 7.19
N LEU A 387 16.52 23.04 6.25
CA LEU A 387 16.54 23.57 4.89
C LEU A 387 15.68 24.83 4.77
N ASP A 388 16.12 25.77 3.92
CA ASP A 388 15.32 26.95 3.59
C ASP A 388 14.13 26.57 2.66
N ILE A 389 13.01 27.28 2.77
CA ILE A 389 11.82 27.05 1.94
C ILE A 389 12.09 27.22 0.44
N THR A 390 13.14 27.97 0.07
CA THR A 390 13.56 28.14 -1.30
C THR A 390 14.36 26.97 -1.87
N ASN A 391 14.76 26.01 -1.02
CA ASN A 391 15.50 24.81 -1.42
C ASN A 391 14.76 24.04 -2.54
N PRO A 392 15.45 23.60 -3.60
CA PRO A 392 14.82 22.91 -4.72
C PRO A 392 14.00 21.67 -4.33
N MET A 393 14.48 20.89 -3.37
CA MET A 393 13.77 19.69 -2.91
C MET A 393 12.56 20.05 -2.06
N VAL A 394 12.66 21.06 -1.18
CA VAL A 394 11.51 21.56 -0.41
C VAL A 394 10.40 22.03 -1.35
N LYS A 395 10.75 22.80 -2.39
CA LYS A 395 9.78 23.23 -3.42
C LYS A 395 9.19 22.05 -4.19
N PHE A 396 10.04 21.08 -4.57
CA PHE A 396 9.60 19.92 -5.34
C PHE A 396 8.62 19.07 -4.53
N THR A 397 8.95 18.68 -3.30
CA THR A 397 8.06 17.88 -2.45
C THR A 397 6.82 18.66 -2.04
N SER A 398 6.92 19.97 -1.81
CA SER A 398 5.76 20.84 -1.63
C SER A 398 4.80 20.76 -2.81
N LYS A 399 5.31 20.75 -4.06
CA LYS A 399 4.46 20.62 -5.25
C LYS A 399 3.85 19.24 -5.41
N LEU A 400 4.54 18.18 -4.98
CA LEU A 400 3.95 16.85 -4.91
C LEU A 400 2.78 16.83 -3.92
N ILE A 401 2.94 17.43 -2.73
CA ILE A 401 1.90 17.55 -1.71
C ILE A 401 0.70 18.35 -2.24
N ASP A 402 0.93 19.48 -2.91
CA ASP A 402 -0.14 20.30 -3.49
C ASP A 402 -0.92 19.56 -4.62
N SER A 403 -0.33 18.51 -5.21
CA SER A 403 -0.90 17.81 -6.37
C SER A 403 -1.89 16.69 -6.03
N VAL A 404 -2.18 16.46 -4.74
CA VAL A 404 -3.07 15.39 -4.28
C VAL A 404 -4.21 15.93 -3.40
N PRO A 405 -5.41 15.32 -3.40
CA PRO A 405 -6.54 15.76 -2.61
C PRO A 405 -6.35 15.40 -1.13
N LEU A 406 -5.71 16.30 -0.36
CA LEU A 406 -5.47 16.09 1.08
C LEU A 406 -6.75 16.15 1.92
N ASP A 407 -7.88 16.56 1.36
CA ASP A 407 -9.19 16.47 2.00
C ASP A 407 -9.64 15.01 2.21
N ASP A 408 -9.21 14.07 1.35
CA ASP A 408 -9.36 12.62 1.59
C ASP A 408 -8.41 12.17 2.73
N PRO A 409 -8.94 11.68 3.87
CA PRO A 409 -8.13 11.24 5.01
C PRO A 409 -7.12 10.14 4.68
N ARG A 410 -7.42 9.27 3.71
CA ARG A 410 -6.55 8.16 3.29
C ARG A 410 -5.36 8.68 2.50
N VAL A 411 -5.61 9.59 1.57
CA VAL A 411 -4.56 10.27 0.79
C VAL A 411 -3.70 11.11 1.73
N ARG A 412 -4.32 11.85 2.65
CA ARG A 412 -3.64 12.63 3.68
C ARG A 412 -2.72 11.77 4.54
N LYS A 413 -3.21 10.64 5.07
CA LYS A 413 -2.44 9.69 5.87
C LYS A 413 -1.16 9.27 5.15
N ILE A 414 -1.29 8.84 3.89
CA ILE A 414 -0.17 8.33 3.11
C ILE A 414 0.81 9.46 2.77
N MET A 415 0.30 10.60 2.30
CA MET A 415 1.13 11.71 1.83
C MET A 415 1.89 12.42 2.96
N LEU A 416 1.24 12.59 4.12
CA LEU A 416 1.80 13.35 5.23
C LEU A 416 2.55 12.48 6.25
N ARG A 417 2.58 11.15 6.08
CA ARG A 417 3.32 10.21 6.93
C ARG A 417 4.76 10.67 7.23
N GLY A 418 5.46 11.17 6.21
CA GLY A 418 6.83 11.63 6.35
C GLY A 418 7.03 12.78 7.35
N CYS A 419 5.99 13.58 7.60
CA CYS A 419 6.03 14.69 8.55
C CYS A 419 6.29 14.21 9.98
N LEU A 420 5.88 12.97 10.31
CA LEU A 420 6.12 12.36 11.62
C LEU A 420 7.60 12.13 11.93
N TYR A 421 8.45 12.09 10.89
CA TYR A 421 9.88 11.84 10.99
C TYR A 421 10.73 13.11 10.97
N ASN A 422 10.14 14.30 10.83
CA ASN A 422 10.93 15.52 10.74
C ASN A 422 10.27 16.69 11.45
N LYS A 423 10.81 17.08 12.61
CA LYS A 423 10.33 18.23 13.39
C LYS A 423 10.26 19.57 12.62
N ASN A 424 11.01 19.70 11.52
CA ASN A 424 11.06 20.91 10.69
C ASN A 424 10.01 20.92 9.57
N PHE A 425 9.14 19.90 9.46
CA PHE A 425 8.19 19.79 8.35
C PHE A 425 7.29 21.04 8.20
N GLY A 426 6.90 21.67 9.31
CA GLY A 426 6.07 22.89 9.31
C GLY A 426 6.81 24.11 8.74
N LEU A 427 8.14 24.15 8.82
CA LEU A 427 8.96 25.17 8.14
C LEU A 427 9.04 24.90 6.64
N TYR A 428 9.06 23.64 6.25
CA TYR A 428 9.17 23.22 4.84
C TYR A 428 7.86 23.40 4.10
N TYR A 429 6.73 23.14 4.77
CA TYR A 429 5.40 23.11 4.16
C TYR A 429 4.39 23.96 4.95
N PRO A 430 4.55 25.29 4.99
CA PRO A 430 3.66 26.18 5.74
C PRO A 430 2.20 26.18 5.23
N GLN A 431 1.96 25.63 4.03
CA GLN A 431 0.62 25.49 3.48
C GLN A 431 -0.17 24.32 4.07
N ILE A 432 0.50 23.37 4.75
CA ILE A 432 -0.19 22.28 5.45
C ILE A 432 -0.90 22.88 6.67
N LYS A 433 -2.23 22.93 6.59
CA LYS A 433 -3.09 23.48 7.65
C LYS A 433 -3.39 22.47 8.76
N TYR A 434 -3.02 21.21 8.57
CA TYR A 434 -3.27 20.15 9.53
C TYR A 434 -2.27 20.21 10.68
N ASP A 435 -2.76 20.06 11.89
CA ASP A 435 -1.87 19.96 13.04
C ASP A 435 -1.23 18.56 13.15
N VAL A 436 -0.28 18.42 14.07
CA VAL A 436 0.45 17.16 14.24
C VAL A 436 -0.45 16.04 14.78
N GLU A 437 -1.49 16.38 15.53
CA GLU A 437 -2.45 15.40 16.06
C GLU A 437 -3.29 14.80 14.92
N GLU A 438 -3.72 15.63 13.97
CA GLU A 438 -4.45 15.20 12.77
C GLU A 438 -3.60 14.31 11.86
N VAL A 439 -2.28 14.54 11.78
CA VAL A 439 -1.36 13.66 11.02
C VAL A 439 -1.15 12.33 11.74
N LEU A 440 -1.24 12.30 13.08
CA LEU A 440 -1.12 11.10 13.92
C LEU A 440 -2.41 10.31 14.07
N GLU A 441 -3.57 10.94 13.87
CA GLU A 441 -4.91 10.35 14.00
C GLU A 441 -5.03 8.96 13.36
N PRO A 442 -4.47 8.72 12.15
CA PRO A 442 -4.60 7.41 11.51
C PRO A 442 -3.70 6.31 12.11
N TYR A 443 -2.90 6.63 13.14
CA TYR A 443 -1.96 5.77 13.87
C TYR A 443 -2.34 5.70 15.36
N LYS A 444 -3.65 5.68 15.64
CA LYS A 444 -4.21 5.53 17.00
C LYS A 444 -3.84 4.20 17.64
N ASP A 445 -3.77 3.11 16.88
CA ASP A 445 -3.40 1.82 17.44
C ASP A 445 -1.86 1.65 17.57
N PRO A 446 -1.38 0.96 18.61
CA PRO A 446 0.06 0.71 18.80
C PRO A 446 0.73 -0.06 17.65
N ALA A 447 0.02 -0.95 16.96
CA ALA A 447 0.61 -1.78 15.90
C ALA A 447 0.97 -0.94 14.66
N SER A 448 0.12 0.01 14.27
CA SER A 448 0.40 0.96 13.20
C SER A 448 1.63 1.82 13.50
N VAL A 449 1.85 2.21 14.77
CA VAL A 449 3.05 2.95 15.18
C VAL A 449 4.29 2.06 15.15
N MET A 450 4.19 0.80 15.57
CA MET A 450 5.30 -0.16 15.46
C MET A 450 5.76 -0.29 14.01
N LEU A 451 4.81 -0.40 13.06
CA LEU A 451 5.12 -0.45 11.63
C LEU A 451 5.82 0.83 11.11
N LEU A 452 5.53 2.01 11.68
CA LEU A 452 6.28 3.23 11.34
C LEU A 452 7.75 3.09 11.72
N ILE A 453 8.02 2.63 12.94
CA ILE A 453 9.39 2.46 13.46
C ILE A 453 10.11 1.36 12.68
N GLU A 454 9.46 0.21 12.46
CA GLU A 454 10.05 -0.90 11.71
C GLU A 454 10.43 -0.51 10.28
N ASN A 455 9.56 0.24 9.59
CA ASN A 455 9.86 0.73 8.24
C ASN A 455 11.03 1.72 8.26
N LEU A 456 11.07 2.65 9.21
CA LEU A 456 12.15 3.62 9.34
C LEU A 456 13.53 2.93 9.48
N PHE A 457 13.61 1.91 10.33
CA PHE A 457 14.86 1.16 10.56
C PHE A 457 15.16 0.13 9.48
N SER A 458 14.27 -0.08 8.50
CA SER A 458 14.52 -0.94 7.34
C SER A 458 15.13 -0.18 6.14
N LEU A 459 15.15 1.15 6.18
CA LEU A 459 15.65 1.97 5.08
C LEU A 459 17.18 1.94 4.95
N ASP A 460 17.69 1.93 3.72
CA ASP A 460 19.11 2.16 3.41
C ASP A 460 19.46 3.66 3.39
N ILE A 461 19.30 4.31 4.53
CA ILE A 461 19.63 5.71 4.77
C ILE A 461 20.67 5.79 5.90
N SER A 462 21.41 6.90 5.99
CA SER A 462 22.37 7.15 7.07
C SER A 462 21.72 6.97 8.45
N LEU A 463 22.42 6.27 9.35
CA LEU A 463 21.93 6.00 10.69
C LEU A 463 21.62 7.29 11.47
N LEU A 464 22.43 8.35 11.29
CA LEU A 464 22.18 9.67 11.87
C LEU A 464 20.81 10.26 11.49
N ALA A 465 20.38 10.12 10.24
CA ALA A 465 19.06 10.59 9.79
C ALA A 465 17.94 9.71 10.37
N ILE A 466 18.16 8.40 10.44
CA ILE A 466 17.23 7.46 11.09
C ILE A 466 17.06 7.79 12.58
N THR A 467 18.14 8.08 13.31
CA THR A 467 18.09 8.40 14.74
C THR A 467 17.39 9.73 15.01
N ASN A 468 17.65 10.78 14.21
CA ASN A 468 16.93 12.06 14.31
C ASN A 468 15.44 11.92 13.94
N SER A 469 15.14 11.09 12.94
CA SER A 469 13.76 10.80 12.54
C SER A 469 12.99 10.04 13.63
N PHE A 470 13.64 9.05 14.24
CA PHE A 470 13.10 8.32 15.38
C PHE A 470 12.86 9.25 16.58
N ALA A 471 13.80 10.16 16.88
CA ALA A 471 13.64 11.14 17.94
C ALA A 471 12.46 12.09 17.71
N SER A 472 12.25 12.51 16.46
CA SER A 472 11.07 13.30 16.07
C SER A 472 9.78 12.52 16.35
N LEU A 473 9.66 11.29 15.84
CA LEU A 473 8.49 10.43 16.08
C LEU A 473 8.27 10.15 17.57
N ALA A 474 9.32 9.82 18.32
CA ALA A 474 9.23 9.53 19.75
C ALA A 474 8.74 10.73 20.57
N THR A 475 9.16 11.94 20.20
CA THR A 475 8.67 13.18 20.82
C THR A 475 7.17 13.36 20.60
N LEU A 476 6.67 13.01 19.42
CA LEU A 476 5.23 13.01 19.14
C LEU A 476 4.50 11.98 19.99
N LEU A 477 5.00 10.75 20.05
CA LEU A 477 4.41 9.70 20.89
C LEU A 477 4.38 10.09 22.37
N LYS A 478 5.40 10.81 22.85
CA LYS A 478 5.44 11.33 24.22
C LYS A 478 4.25 12.24 24.53
N MET A 479 3.81 13.05 23.57
CA MET A 479 2.69 13.98 23.73
C MET A 479 1.32 13.30 23.64
N TYR A 480 1.17 12.30 22.77
CA TYR A 480 -0.14 11.77 22.39
C TYR A 480 -0.42 10.32 22.83
N LYS A 481 0.54 9.61 23.43
CA LYS A 481 0.36 8.22 23.89
C LYS A 481 0.61 8.08 25.39
N SER A 482 -0.17 7.20 26.02
CA SER A 482 0.04 6.84 27.42
C SER A 482 1.39 6.12 27.63
N ASN A 483 1.90 6.16 28.87
CA ASN A 483 3.15 5.46 29.21
C ASN A 483 3.07 3.95 28.95
N LYS A 484 1.90 3.34 29.19
CA LYS A 484 1.65 1.93 28.89
C LYS A 484 1.73 1.64 27.39
N GLU A 485 1.14 2.47 26.53
CA GLU A 485 1.24 2.29 25.08
C GLU A 485 2.68 2.45 24.59
N LYS A 486 3.38 3.50 25.04
CA LYS A 486 4.80 3.72 24.70
C LYS A 486 5.67 2.54 25.14
N TYR A 487 5.39 1.96 26.30
CA TYR A 487 6.07 0.77 26.81
C TYR A 487 5.95 -0.42 25.85
N PHE A 488 4.74 -0.71 25.36
CA PHE A 488 4.55 -1.80 24.39
C PHE A 488 5.12 -1.48 23.01
N ILE A 489 5.01 -0.23 22.54
CA ILE A 489 5.56 0.20 21.25
C ILE A 489 7.08 0.04 21.22
N PHE A 490 7.78 0.64 22.18
CA PHE A 490 9.24 0.58 22.24
C PHE A 490 9.75 -0.78 22.72
N GLY A 491 9.01 -1.49 23.56
CA GLY A 491 9.34 -2.83 24.04
C GLY A 491 8.99 -3.96 23.09
N SER A 492 8.40 -3.67 21.92
CA SER A 492 8.03 -4.69 20.93
C SER A 492 9.25 -5.46 20.44
N GLU A 493 9.12 -6.79 20.36
CA GLU A 493 10.14 -7.68 19.82
C GLU A 493 10.55 -7.27 18.40
N GLN A 494 9.59 -7.00 17.51
CA GLN A 494 9.86 -6.69 16.11
C GLN A 494 10.61 -5.34 15.97
N VAL A 495 10.15 -4.32 16.69
CA VAL A 495 10.81 -3.02 16.76
C VAL A 495 12.25 -3.18 17.27
N SER A 496 12.44 -3.91 18.37
CA SER A 496 13.78 -4.14 18.94
C SER A 496 14.72 -4.82 17.94
N ARG A 497 14.25 -5.88 17.24
CA ARG A 497 15.04 -6.63 16.27
C ARG A 497 15.44 -5.75 15.09
N LYS A 498 14.53 -4.92 14.56
CA LYS A 498 14.83 -4.00 13.45
C LYS A 498 15.87 -2.95 13.85
N ILE A 499 15.70 -2.34 15.02
CA ILE A 499 16.65 -1.35 15.55
C ILE A 499 18.02 -1.99 15.76
N ILE A 500 18.07 -3.12 16.47
CA ILE A 500 19.33 -3.81 16.78
C ILE A 500 20.04 -4.25 15.49
N LYS A 501 19.31 -4.83 14.52
CA LYS A 501 19.88 -5.20 13.22
C LYS A 501 20.51 -3.99 12.54
N LYS A 502 19.80 -2.87 12.47
CA LYS A 502 20.30 -1.65 11.80
C LYS A 502 21.52 -1.07 12.49
N LEU A 503 21.54 -1.07 13.82
CA LEU A 503 22.69 -0.63 14.61
C LEU A 503 23.91 -1.52 14.44
N SER A 504 23.70 -2.81 14.20
CA SER A 504 24.77 -3.80 14.02
C SER A 504 25.49 -3.68 12.68
N GLU A 505 24.91 -2.94 11.71
CA GLU A 505 25.55 -2.62 10.43
C GLU A 505 26.74 -1.65 10.60
N ASN A 506 26.74 -0.84 11.67
CA ASN A 506 27.81 0.11 11.97
C ASN A 506 28.78 -0.48 13.00
N LYS A 507 30.06 -0.64 12.62
CA LYS A 507 31.07 -1.36 13.44
C LYS A 507 31.94 -0.45 14.31
N GLU A 508 31.82 0.88 14.17
CA GLU A 508 32.85 1.80 14.65
C GLU A 508 32.45 2.66 15.87
N ASP A 509 31.15 2.96 16.10
CA ASP A 509 30.73 3.81 17.23
C ASP A 509 29.33 3.46 17.81
N ASN A 510 29.16 3.67 19.12
CA ASN A 510 27.92 3.53 19.90
C ASN A 510 27.16 4.87 20.09
N ALA A 511 27.58 5.99 19.50
CA ALA A 511 26.88 7.27 19.66
C ALA A 511 25.40 7.21 19.21
N ASP A 512 25.11 6.51 18.11
CA ASP A 512 23.76 6.37 17.57
C ASP A 512 22.85 5.53 18.48
N ILE A 513 23.36 4.39 19.01
CA ILE A 513 22.57 3.57 19.95
C ILE A 513 22.29 4.34 21.23
N LYS A 514 23.26 5.10 21.76
CA LYS A 514 23.05 5.97 22.93
C LYS A 514 21.97 7.01 22.66
N THR A 515 21.92 7.59 21.46
CA THR A 515 20.89 8.55 21.07
C THR A 515 19.49 7.92 21.08
N ILE A 516 19.34 6.72 20.54
CA ILE A 516 18.07 5.97 20.57
C ILE A 516 17.65 5.65 22.02
N LEU A 517 18.57 5.14 22.83
CA LEU A 517 18.28 4.78 24.22
C LEU A 517 17.91 6.02 25.06
N ASN A 518 18.62 7.14 24.88
CA ASN A 518 18.27 8.42 25.52
C ASN A 518 16.90 8.92 25.08
N THR A 519 16.58 8.80 23.79
CA THR A 519 15.28 9.18 23.24
C THR A 519 14.17 8.38 23.93
N ILE A 520 14.28 7.05 23.99
CA ILE A 520 13.28 6.19 24.65
C ILE A 520 13.16 6.57 26.14
N ARG A 521 14.29 6.71 26.85
CA ARG A 521 14.31 7.09 28.27
C ARG A 521 13.65 8.45 28.52
N SER A 522 13.82 9.41 27.62
CA SER A 522 13.17 10.73 27.74
C SER A 522 11.66 10.70 27.48
N CYS A 523 11.15 9.64 26.86
CA CYS A 523 9.75 9.48 26.47
C CYS A 523 8.93 8.60 27.43
N THR A 524 9.60 7.87 28.33
CA THR A 524 8.96 6.96 29.30
C THR A 524 9.19 7.41 30.74
N ASP A 525 8.55 6.71 31.69
CA ASP A 525 8.72 7.01 33.10
C ASP A 525 10.13 6.66 33.58
N ALA A 526 10.63 7.42 34.55
CA ALA A 526 11.94 7.20 35.15
C ALA A 526 11.99 5.88 35.94
N THR A 527 10.88 5.49 36.56
CA THR A 527 10.78 4.31 37.46
C THR A 527 9.41 3.65 37.35
N GLY A 528 9.28 2.41 37.82
CA GLY A 528 8.01 1.67 37.85
C GLY A 528 7.83 0.69 36.69
N ASP A 529 6.64 0.11 36.59
CA ASP A 529 6.37 -1.03 35.69
C ASP A 529 6.58 -0.68 34.20
N TYR A 530 6.35 0.58 33.82
CA TYR A 530 6.42 1.06 32.42
C TYR A 530 7.66 1.94 32.13
N CYS A 531 8.73 1.82 32.92
CA CYS A 531 9.96 2.58 32.72
C CYS A 531 10.84 2.06 31.58
N ALA A 532 11.79 2.90 31.13
CA ALA A 532 12.77 2.53 30.09
C ALA A 532 13.66 1.34 30.48
N ASP A 533 14.03 1.19 31.75
CA ASP A 533 14.91 0.11 32.18
C ASP A 533 14.27 -1.27 31.92
N ASN A 534 12.95 -1.40 32.08
CA ASN A 534 12.20 -2.61 31.73
C ASN A 534 12.16 -2.85 30.21
N ILE A 535 12.06 -1.79 29.39
CA ILE A 535 12.11 -1.88 27.92
C ILE A 535 13.47 -2.39 27.46
N PHE A 536 14.54 -1.80 27.97
CA PHE A 536 15.91 -2.19 27.65
C PHE A 536 16.24 -3.61 28.12
N MET A 537 15.69 -4.02 29.26
CA MET A 537 15.77 -5.40 29.71
C MET A 537 15.02 -6.37 28.76
N GLY A 538 13.85 -5.97 28.28
CA GLY A 538 13.13 -6.70 27.22
C GLY A 538 13.97 -6.85 25.95
N TRP A 539 14.63 -5.78 25.51
CA TRP A 539 15.54 -5.81 24.35
C TRP A 539 16.71 -6.78 24.56
N LEU A 540 17.33 -6.80 25.74
CA LEU A 540 18.35 -7.81 26.06
C LEU A 540 17.77 -9.21 25.91
N LEU A 541 16.58 -9.50 26.46
CA LEU A 541 15.95 -10.82 26.32
C LEU A 541 15.67 -11.20 24.86
N HIS A 542 15.28 -10.24 24.02
CA HIS A 542 15.14 -10.46 22.58
C HIS A 542 16.48 -10.75 21.89
N ILE A 543 17.58 -10.09 22.29
CA ILE A 543 18.94 -10.43 21.79
C ILE A 543 19.29 -11.89 22.10
N GLY A 544 18.91 -12.38 23.28
CA GLY A 544 19.12 -13.78 23.68
C GLY A 544 18.33 -14.80 22.85
N SER A 545 17.41 -14.34 22.02
CA SER A 545 16.64 -15.18 21.08
C SER A 545 17.07 -15.01 19.62
N LEU A 546 18.25 -14.45 19.37
CA LEU A 546 18.85 -14.41 18.03
C LEU A 546 19.64 -15.70 17.81
N ASP A 547 19.34 -16.41 16.72
CA ASP A 547 19.97 -17.69 16.40
C ASP A 547 21.42 -17.54 15.91
N GLU A 548 21.79 -16.40 15.29
CA GLU A 548 23.15 -16.13 14.80
C GLU A 548 23.56 -14.64 14.92
N ASN A 549 24.86 -14.40 15.14
CA ASN A 549 25.53 -13.09 15.19
C ASN A 549 25.00 -12.09 16.25
N ILE A 550 25.29 -12.39 17.52
CA ILE A 550 24.92 -11.53 18.65
C ILE A 550 25.69 -10.19 18.57
N PRO A 551 24.99 -9.05 18.53
CA PRO A 551 25.63 -7.76 18.33
C PRO A 551 26.19 -7.24 19.65
N LEU A 552 27.40 -7.68 19.98
CA LEU A 552 28.04 -7.44 21.28
C LEU A 552 28.15 -5.96 21.64
N LEU A 553 28.40 -5.08 20.65
CA LEU A 553 28.42 -3.63 20.85
C LEU A 553 27.06 -3.10 21.31
N ALA A 554 25.98 -3.51 20.64
CA ALA A 554 24.62 -3.12 21.01
C ALA A 554 24.21 -3.71 22.35
N PHE A 555 24.51 -4.99 22.57
CA PHE A 555 24.29 -5.68 23.85
C PHE A 555 24.95 -4.92 25.01
N LYS A 556 26.24 -4.57 24.87
CA LYS A 556 26.98 -3.84 25.91
C LYS A 556 26.38 -2.47 26.15
N ALA A 557 26.08 -1.71 25.10
CA ALA A 557 25.51 -0.37 25.24
C ALA A 557 24.13 -0.39 25.93
N ILE A 558 23.26 -1.35 25.60
CA ILE A 558 21.96 -1.54 26.27
C ILE A 558 22.18 -1.93 27.74
N TYR A 559 23.07 -2.89 28.01
CA TYR A 559 23.41 -3.31 29.37
C TYR A 559 23.90 -2.12 30.21
N ASP A 560 24.82 -1.32 29.68
CA ASP A 560 25.40 -0.15 30.35
C ASP A 560 24.31 0.87 30.71
N TYR A 561 23.25 0.99 29.90
CA TYR A 561 22.13 1.89 30.14
C TYR A 561 21.16 1.46 31.24
N ILE A 562 21.06 0.16 31.56
CA ILE A 562 20.05 -0.31 32.52
C ILE A 562 20.44 0.03 33.96
N ASP A 563 19.54 0.69 34.68
CA ASP A 563 19.57 0.76 36.13
C ASP A 563 18.80 -0.41 36.75
N THR A 564 19.55 -1.33 37.36
CA THR A 564 19.00 -2.55 37.96
C THR A 564 18.05 -2.30 39.14
N SER A 565 18.04 -1.12 39.77
CA SER A 565 17.06 -0.83 40.83
C SER A 565 15.65 -0.57 40.32
N ASN A 566 15.49 -0.28 39.02
CA ASN A 566 14.19 0.03 38.42
C ASN A 566 13.53 -1.19 37.77
N LEU A 567 14.22 -2.33 37.72
CA LEU A 567 13.73 -3.53 37.07
C LEU A 567 12.57 -4.16 37.85
N THR A 568 11.50 -4.49 37.14
CA THR A 568 10.29 -5.12 37.69
C THR A 568 9.95 -6.40 36.92
N GLU A 569 9.09 -7.25 37.48
CA GLU A 569 8.59 -8.43 36.76
C GLU A 569 7.75 -8.08 35.52
N ASN A 570 7.32 -6.82 35.36
CA ASN A 570 6.54 -6.37 34.21
C ASN A 570 7.31 -6.45 32.88
N VAL A 571 8.63 -6.68 32.91
CA VAL A 571 9.40 -7.09 31.71
C VAL A 571 8.76 -8.30 31.02
N LYS A 572 8.16 -9.24 31.77
CA LYS A 572 7.45 -10.40 31.23
C LYS A 572 6.30 -10.03 30.28
N ALA A 573 5.70 -8.85 30.42
CA ALA A 573 4.63 -8.37 29.55
C ALA A 573 5.11 -8.05 28.12
N LEU A 574 6.41 -7.82 27.92
CA LEU A 574 7.02 -7.60 26.60
C LEU A 574 7.38 -8.91 25.89
N LEU A 575 7.27 -10.05 26.58
CA LEU A 575 7.79 -11.34 26.13
C LEU A 575 6.65 -12.29 25.77
N ARG A 576 6.90 -13.16 24.79
CA ARG A 576 6.01 -14.29 24.50
C ARG A 576 6.12 -15.31 25.63
N ARG A 577 5.00 -15.64 26.30
CA ARG A 577 4.96 -16.52 27.48
C ARG A 577 5.72 -17.84 27.32
N GLY A 578 5.66 -18.47 26.14
CA GLY A 578 6.34 -19.75 25.86
C GLY A 578 7.86 -19.68 25.74
N TYR A 579 8.44 -18.47 25.61
CA TYR A 579 9.86 -18.27 25.34
C TYR A 579 10.62 -17.61 26.50
N ILE A 580 9.93 -17.24 27.58
CA ILE A 580 10.56 -16.51 28.71
C ILE A 580 11.70 -17.33 29.32
N ASN A 581 11.48 -18.62 29.54
CA ASN A 581 12.49 -19.50 30.14
C ASN A 581 13.71 -19.67 29.23
N SER A 582 13.52 -19.85 27.92
CA SER A 582 14.64 -20.00 26.97
C SER A 582 15.41 -18.68 26.82
N MET A 583 14.71 -17.55 26.62
CA MET A 583 15.33 -16.21 26.55
C MET A 583 16.13 -15.87 27.80
N SER A 584 15.58 -16.19 28.98
CA SER A 584 16.25 -15.94 30.27
C SER A 584 17.50 -16.81 30.46
N LYS A 585 17.44 -18.08 30.05
CA LYS A 585 18.60 -18.99 30.04
C LYS A 585 19.67 -18.48 29.08
N ASN A 586 19.29 -18.11 27.86
CA ASN A 586 20.22 -17.62 26.83
C ASN A 586 20.91 -16.31 27.25
N ILE A 587 20.17 -15.35 27.81
CA ILE A 587 20.77 -14.11 28.33
C ILE A 587 21.66 -14.35 29.54
N SER A 588 21.29 -15.30 30.41
CA SER A 588 22.20 -15.68 31.50
C SER A 588 23.50 -16.28 30.97
N GLY A 589 23.44 -17.10 29.92
CA GLY A 589 24.61 -17.59 29.20
C GLY A 589 25.44 -16.45 28.61
N LEU A 590 24.81 -15.52 27.89
CA LEU A 590 25.50 -14.39 27.29
C LEU A 590 26.20 -13.47 28.28
N LEU A 591 25.59 -13.22 29.44
CA LEU A 591 26.21 -12.48 30.53
C LEU A 591 27.42 -13.22 31.11
N LEU A 592 27.39 -14.55 31.17
CA LEU A 592 28.53 -15.35 31.63
C LEU A 592 29.67 -15.34 30.61
N ASP A 593 29.34 -15.58 29.34
CA ASP A 593 30.31 -15.69 28.24
C ASP A 593 31.02 -14.36 27.96
N ASN A 594 30.32 -13.23 28.13
CA ASN A 594 30.83 -11.89 27.86
C ASN A 594 31.21 -11.10 29.12
N LYS A 595 31.40 -11.78 30.27
CA LYS A 595 31.75 -11.13 31.55
C LYS A 595 32.95 -10.21 31.43
N SER A 596 34.01 -10.62 30.74
CA SER A 596 35.23 -9.82 30.57
C SER A 596 34.96 -8.52 29.83
N GLU A 597 34.10 -8.52 28.82
CA GLU A 597 33.72 -7.35 28.03
C GLU A 597 32.82 -6.39 28.83
N ILE A 598 31.85 -6.94 29.55
CA ILE A 598 30.94 -6.17 30.43
C ILE A 598 31.72 -5.41 31.52
N MET A 599 32.82 -5.98 32.00
CA MET A 599 33.62 -5.37 33.06
C MET A 599 34.54 -4.24 32.56
N LYS A 600 34.69 -4.02 31.24
CA LYS A 600 35.50 -2.91 30.67
C LYS A 600 34.84 -1.55 30.89
N GLY A 601 35.63 -0.46 30.87
CA GLY A 601 35.16 0.93 31.04
C GLY A 601 35.62 1.60 32.33
N GLU A 602 35.26 2.87 32.53
CA GLU A 602 35.84 3.73 33.60
C GLU A 602 35.13 3.67 34.95
N GLU A 603 33.95 3.05 35.07
CA GLU A 603 33.22 2.97 36.34
C GLU A 603 33.95 2.12 37.39
N ASP A 604 33.61 2.35 38.67
CA ASP A 604 34.16 1.61 39.80
C ASP A 604 33.87 0.10 39.71
N LEU A 605 34.89 -0.72 40.00
CA LEU A 605 34.81 -2.18 39.86
C LEU A 605 33.76 -2.80 40.80
N SER A 606 33.58 -2.25 42.00
CA SER A 606 32.58 -2.75 42.94
C SER A 606 31.15 -2.49 42.44
N PHE A 607 30.93 -1.33 41.84
CA PHE A 607 29.66 -0.97 41.20
C PHE A 607 29.32 -1.91 40.03
N LYS A 608 30.25 -2.11 39.08
CA LYS A 608 30.04 -3.02 37.94
C LYS A 608 29.79 -4.45 38.39
N THR A 609 30.54 -4.91 39.39
CA THR A 609 30.36 -6.24 39.97
C THR A 609 28.97 -6.36 40.60
N GLY A 610 28.51 -5.33 41.33
CA GLY A 610 27.16 -5.29 41.89
C GLY A 610 26.07 -5.36 40.81
N LYS A 611 26.17 -4.52 39.77
CA LYS A 611 25.23 -4.50 38.64
C LYS A 611 25.16 -5.86 37.93
N TYR A 612 26.32 -6.46 37.66
CA TYR A 612 26.43 -7.77 37.02
C TYR A 612 25.68 -8.86 37.80
N HIS A 613 25.90 -8.96 39.12
CA HIS A 613 25.23 -9.96 39.95
C HIS A 613 23.73 -9.70 40.07
N LYS A 614 23.30 -8.43 40.14
CA LYS A 614 21.88 -8.07 40.14
C LYS A 614 21.21 -8.48 38.82
N MET A 615 21.86 -8.22 37.69
CA MET A 615 21.34 -8.59 36.37
C MET A 615 21.20 -10.10 36.22
N LEU A 616 22.24 -10.86 36.57
CA LEU A 616 22.21 -12.33 36.56
C LEU A 616 21.13 -12.91 37.49
N ARG A 617 20.93 -12.31 38.66
CA ARG A 617 19.87 -12.73 39.58
C ARG A 617 18.50 -12.45 38.99
N PHE A 618 18.30 -11.26 38.42
CA PHE A 618 17.06 -10.87 37.79
C PHE A 618 16.69 -11.83 36.65
N THR A 619 17.61 -12.09 35.72
CA THR A 619 17.36 -13.02 34.58
C THR A 619 17.03 -14.43 35.04
N ARG A 620 17.72 -14.94 36.07
CA ARG A 620 17.43 -16.28 36.63
C ARG A 620 16.06 -16.35 37.31
N ASN A 621 15.64 -15.28 37.98
CA ASN A 621 14.35 -15.20 38.66
C ASN A 621 13.16 -15.05 37.69
N LEU A 622 13.41 -14.66 36.43
CA LEU A 622 12.37 -14.64 35.39
C LEU A 622 11.95 -16.05 34.95
N CYS A 623 12.79 -17.07 35.17
CA CYS A 623 12.45 -18.46 34.89
C CYS A 623 11.32 -18.91 35.82
N LEU A 624 10.19 -19.34 35.25
CA LEU A 624 9.14 -20.01 36.03
C LEU A 624 9.70 -21.36 36.52
N PRO A 625 9.40 -21.77 37.78
CA PRO A 625 9.66 -23.15 38.20
C PRO A 625 8.92 -24.06 37.23
N GLU A 626 9.64 -24.99 36.59
CA GLU A 626 9.06 -25.97 35.69
C GLU A 626 7.89 -26.64 36.42
N CYS A 627 6.66 -26.43 35.93
CA CYS A 627 5.53 -27.25 36.36
C CYS A 627 5.90 -28.68 36.03
N SER A 628 6.23 -29.44 37.07
CA SER A 628 6.41 -30.87 37.08
C SER A 628 5.18 -31.56 36.48
N GLN A 629 5.16 -31.75 35.17
CA GLN A 629 4.42 -32.84 34.55
C GLN A 629 5.24 -34.12 34.70
N ILE A 630 5.28 -34.65 35.92
CA ILE A 630 5.53 -36.07 36.16
C ILE A 630 4.62 -36.47 37.33
N GLY A 631 3.68 -37.37 37.05
CA GLY A 631 3.03 -38.21 38.05
C GLY A 631 1.55 -37.91 38.29
N ASN A 632 0.67 -38.62 37.57
CA ASN A 632 -0.14 -39.67 38.18
C ASN A 632 -0.70 -40.59 37.08
N VAL A 633 -0.20 -41.82 37.10
CA VAL A 633 -0.95 -43.04 36.75
C VAL A 633 -1.99 -43.27 37.84
#